data_AF-A0A963ZPS3-F1
#
_entry.id   AF-A0A963ZPS3-F1
#
_cell.length_a   1.000
_cell.length_b   1.000
_cell.length_c   1.000
_cell.angle_alpha   90.00
_cell.angle_beta   90.00
_cell.angle_gamma   90.00
#
_symmetry.space_group_name_H-M   'P 1'
#
loop_
_entity.id
_entity.type
_entity.pdbx_description
1 polymer ?
#
loop_
_entity_poly.entity_id
_entity_poly.type
_entity_poly.pdbx_seq_one_letter_code
_entity_poly.pdbx_strand_id
1 'polypeptide(L)' 'MKKFVLFILIIVTAILGYNVFDIIINDYSRLTEYGFGYLTGLFVMLIIFLALTILLTKNILKKK' A
#
# COMPACT_ATOMS: atom_id res chain seq x y z
N MET A 1 -5.22 -10.50 18.51
CA MET A 1 -5.59 -9.20 17.87
C MET A 1 -4.47 -8.61 17.01
N LYS A 2 -3.26 -8.33 17.53
CA LYS A 2 -2.17 -7.70 16.73
C LYS A 2 -1.78 -8.43 15.44
N LYS A 3 -1.79 -9.77 15.44
CA LYS A 3 -1.54 -10.60 14.24
C LYS A 3 -2.65 -10.50 13.19
N PHE A 4 -3.91 -10.37 13.63
CA PHE A 4 -5.06 -10.19 12.74
C PHE A 4 -5.04 -8.80 12.09
N VAL A 5 -4.73 -7.77 12.88
CA VAL A 5 -4.50 -6.41 12.36
C VAL A 5 -3.36 -6.38 11.34
N LEU A 6 -2.26 -7.10 11.61
CA LEU A 6 -1.16 -7.23 10.65
C LEU A 6 -1.60 -7.91 9.34
N PHE A 7 -2.41 -8.98 9.43
CA PHE A 7 -2.91 -9.67 8.25
C PHE A 7 -3.78 -8.76 7.36
N ILE A 8 -4.68 -7.97 7.97
CA ILE A 8 -5.48 -6.97 7.25
C ILE A 8 -4.57 -5.92 6.59
N LEU A 9 -3.59 -5.40 7.33
CA LEU A 9 -2.62 -4.42 6.81
C LEU A 9 -1.85 -4.94 5.59
N ILE A 10 -1.42 -6.21 5.62
CA ILE A 10 -0.75 -6.85 4.50
C ILE A 10 -1.67 -6.93 3.27
N ILE A 11 -2.93 -7.34 3.45
CA ILE A 11 -3.91 -7.42 2.36
C ILE A 11 -4.16 -6.03 1.75
N VAL A 12 -4.42 -5.01 2.58
CA VAL A 12 -4.66 -3.64 2.11
C VAL A 12 -3.45 -3.11 1.36
N THR A 13 -2.24 -3.34 1.88
CA THR A 13 -0.99 -2.94 1.21
C THR A 13 -0.82 -3.65 -0.13
N ALA A 14 -1.15 -4.94 -0.23
CA ALA A 14 -1.07 -5.70 -1.47
C ALA A 14 -2.07 -5.20 -2.53
N ILE A 15 -3.30 -4.89 -2.14
CA ILE A 15 -4.31 -4.32 -3.03
C ILE A 15 -3.88 -2.94 -3.54
N LEU A 16 -3.38 -2.07 -2.65
CA LEU A 16 -2.83 -0.77 -3.05
C LEU A 16 -1.65 -0.91 -4.02
N GLY A 17 -0.76 -1.87 -3.76
CA GLY A 17 0.36 -2.16 -4.65
C GLY A 17 -0.12 -2.60 -6.03
N TYR A 18 -1.08 -3.53 -6.09
CA TYR A 18 -1.69 -3.97 -7.35
C TYR A 18 -2.30 -2.80 -8.12
N ASN A 19 -3.08 -1.93 -7.46
CA ASN A 19 -3.68 -0.76 -8.11
C ASN A 19 -2.63 0.18 -8.69
N VAL A 20 -1.54 0.46 -7.96
CA VAL A 20 -0.46 1.31 -8.46
C VAL A 20 0.22 0.68 -9.67
N PHE A 21 0.52 -0.62 -9.62
CA PHE A 21 1.14 -1.34 -10.74
C PHE A 21 0.23 -1.40 -11.97
N ASP A 22 -1.06 -1.67 -11.78
CA ASP A 22 -2.05 -1.73 -12.85
C ASP A 22 -2.20 -0.38 -13.55
N ILE A 23 -2.25 0.71 -12.79
CA ILE A 23 -2.28 2.08 -13.34
C ILE A 23 -1.01 2.38 -14.18
N ILE A 24 0.17 1.96 -13.71
CA ILE A 24 1.43 2.25 -14.42
C ILE A 24 1.56 1.42 -15.70
N ILE A 25 1.12 0.16 -15.70
CA ILE A 25 1.36 -0.78 -16.80
C ILE A 25 0.19 -0.83 -17.78
N ASN A 26 -1.03 -0.92 -17.28
CA ASN A 26 -2.23 -1.22 -18.07
C ASN A 26 -3.14 0.01 -18.26
N ASP A 27 -3.12 0.97 -17.33
CA ASP A 27 -4.08 2.08 -17.32
C ASP A 27 -3.43 3.47 -17.28
N TYR A 28 -2.60 3.74 -18.29
CA TYR A 28 -2.03 5.06 -18.53
C TYR A 28 -3.10 6.12 -18.84
N SER A 29 -4.31 5.70 -19.24
CA SER A 29 -5.43 6.60 -19.53
C SER A 29 -5.88 7.36 -18.28
N ARG A 30 -5.88 6.70 -17.12
CA ARG A 30 -6.14 7.35 -15.83
C ARG A 30 -5.08 8.39 -15.46
N LEU A 31 -3.82 8.19 -15.85
CA LEU A 31 -2.78 9.20 -15.63
C LEU A 31 -3.04 10.46 -16.45
N THR A 32 -3.58 10.33 -17.65
CA THR A 32 -3.92 11.48 -18.49
C THR A 32 -5.20 12.19 -18.04
N GLU A 33 -6.17 11.46 -17.49
CA GLU A 33 -7.46 12.00 -17.05
C GLU A 33 -7.38 12.66 -15.66
N TYR A 34 -6.76 11.99 -14.69
CA TYR A 34 -6.65 12.47 -13.30
C TYR A 34 -5.30 13.12 -12.98
N GLY A 35 -4.33 13.03 -13.91
CA GLY A 35 -2.99 13.58 -13.73
C GLY A 35 -2.09 12.74 -12.81
N PHE A 36 -0.81 13.10 -12.76
CA PHE A 36 0.18 12.46 -11.89
C PHE A 36 -0.11 12.66 -10.38
N GLY A 37 -0.93 13.65 -10.01
CA GLY A 37 -1.34 13.86 -8.61
C GLY A 37 -2.13 12.68 -8.04
N TYR A 38 -2.96 12.03 -8.85
CA TYR A 38 -3.71 10.83 -8.47
C TYR A 38 -2.77 9.65 -8.15
N LEU A 39 -1.81 9.37 -9.05
CA LEU A 39 -0.81 8.34 -8.83
C LEU A 39 0.05 8.64 -7.60
N THR A 40 0.44 9.90 -7.43
CA THR A 40 1.25 10.35 -6.27
C THR A 40 0.50 10.10 -4.95
N GLY A 41 -0.80 10.40 -4.88
CA GLY A 41 -1.62 10.13 -3.69
C GLY A 41 -1.70 8.65 -3.34
N LEU A 42 -1.90 7.78 -4.34
CA LEU A 42 -1.87 6.33 -4.16
C LEU A 42 -0.50 5.83 -3.71
N PHE A 43 0.58 6.41 -4.26
CA PHE A 43 1.94 6.06 -3.90
C PHE A 43 2.27 6.45 -2.45
N VAL A 44 1.84 7.65 -2.02
CA VAL A 44 1.99 8.09 -0.62
C VAL A 44 1.19 7.19 0.32
N MET A 45 -0.06 6.84 -0.03
CA MET A 45 -0.85 5.88 0.75
C MET A 45 -0.14 4.52 0.85
N LEU A 46 0.38 4.01 -0.26
CA LEU A 46 1.13 2.74 -0.29
C LEU A 46 2.34 2.78 0.64
N ILE A 47 3.14 3.85 0.61
CA ILE A 47 4.31 4.01 1.49
C ILE A 47 3.89 4.04 2.96
N ILE A 48 2.83 4.78 3.31
CA ILE A 48 2.33 4.85 4.70
C ILE A 48 1.89 3.47 5.19
N PHE A 49 1.09 2.76 4.41
CA PHE A 49 0.61 1.42 4.76
C PHE A 49 1.75 0.40 4.85
N LEU A 50 2.73 0.49 3.95
CA LEU A 50 3.92 -0.35 3.98
C LEU A 50 4.76 -0.08 5.24
N ALA A 51 5.00 1.19 5.59
CA ALA A 51 5.73 1.59 6.79
C ALA A 51 5.03 1.10 8.07
N LEU A 52 3.71 1.28 8.16
CA LEU A 52 2.91 0.78 9.28
C LEU A 52 2.98 -0.75 9.39
N THR A 53 2.89 -1.46 8.26
CA THR A 53 3.00 -2.92 8.21
C THR A 53 4.36 -3.38 8.71
N ILE A 54 5.46 -2.74 8.28
CA ILE A 54 6.83 -3.06 8.73
C ILE A 54 7.01 -2.78 10.22
N LEU A 55 6.57 -1.61 10.71
CA LEU A 55 6.68 -1.25 12.12
C LEU A 55 5.88 -2.22 13.01
N LEU A 56 4.66 -2.57 12.61
CA LEU A 56 3.83 -3.50 13.35
C LEU A 56 4.44 -4.92 13.35
N THR A 57 4.99 -5.35 12.20
CA THR A 57 5.70 -6.63 12.08
C THR A 57 6.91 -6.69 13.01
N LYS A 58 7.77 -5.65 12.99
CA LYS A 58 8.92 -5.54 13.89
C LYS A 58 8.51 -5.58 15.36
N ASN A 59 7.45 -4.87 15.75
CA ASN A 59 6.95 -4.87 17.12
C ASN A 59 6.38 -6.22 17.57
N ILE A 60 5.76 -6.98 16.66
CA ILE A 60 5.25 -8.33 16.97
C ILE A 60 6.40 -9.33 17.08
N LEU A 61 7.41 -9.24 16.19
CA LEU A 61 8.57 -10.13 16.19
C LEU A 61 9.51 -9.86 17.37
N LYS A 62 9.75 -8.60 17.73
CA LYS A 62 10.62 -8.21 18.87
C LYS A 62 10.03 -8.60 20.23
N LYS A 63 8.73 -8.90 20.28
CA LYS A 63 8.02 -9.33 21.50
C LYS A 63 8.00 -10.87 21.64
N LYS A 64 8.56 -11.60 20.66
CA LYS A 64 8.69 -13.05 20.65
C LYS A 64 10.13 -13.43 20.98
#